data_AF-A0A3G1QRI6-F1
#
_entry.id   AF-A0A3G1QRI6-F1
#
_cell.length_a   1.000
_cell.length_b   1.000
_cell.length_c   1.000
_cell.angle_alpha   90.00
_cell.angle_beta   90.00
_cell.angle_gamma   90.00
#
_symmetry.space_group_name_H-M   'P 1'
#
loop_
_entity.id
_entity.type
_entity.pdbx_description
1 polymer ?
#
loop_
_entity_poly.entity_id
_entity_poly.type
_entity_poly.pdbx_seq_one_letter_code
_entity_poly.pdbx_strand_id
1 'polypeptide(L)' 'DILEEVYMCLPQGFIRQGENKVCRLKKSIYGLKQSSRNWFFKLTETLKQLGFSQSKADYSLFAHITSQGSTFIIV' A
#
# COMPACT_ATOMS: atom_id res chain seq x y z
N ASP A 1 -3.87 3.78 0.91
CA ASP A 1 -3.81 5.07 0.20
C ASP A 1 -2.75 5.02 -0.88
N ILE A 2 -2.79 5.91 -1.88
CA ILE A 2 -1.72 6.03 -2.88
C ILE A 2 -0.81 7.18 -2.46
N LEU A 3 0.49 6.91 -2.35
CA LEU A 3 1.50 7.94 -2.06
C LEU A 3 1.84 8.79 -3.30
N GLU A 4 1.71 8.20 -4.47
CA GLU A 4 2.00 8.80 -5.77
C GLU A 4 0.73 9.35 -6.43
N GLU A 5 0.87 10.41 -7.23
CA GLU A 5 -0.23 10.90 -8.06
C GLU A 5 -0.34 10.07 -9.34
N VAL A 6 -1.44 9.31 -9.44
CA VAL A 6 -1.72 8.48 -10.61
C VAL A 6 -3.01 8.93 -11.26
N TYR A 7 -2.95 9.17 -12.56
CA TYR A 7 -4.09 9.51 -13.39
C TYR A 7 -4.41 8.37 -14.34
N MET A 8 -5.69 8.20 -14.64
CA MET A 8 -6.17 7.26 -15.64
C MET A 8 -7.12 7.96 -16.61
N CYS A 9 -7.22 7.40 -17.81
CA CYS A 9 -8.22 7.81 -18.78
C CYS A 9 -9.63 7.67 -18.18
N LEU A 10 -10.53 8.55 -18.61
CA LEU A 10 -11.94 8.43 -18.26
C LEU A 10 -12.51 7.09 -18.78
N PRO A 11 -13.34 6.39 -17.99
CA PRO A 11 -14.02 5.21 -18.47
C PRO A 11 -14.97 5.53 -19.62
N GLN A 12 -15.24 4.52 -20.45
CA GLN A 12 -16.18 4.64 -21.56
C GLN A 12 -17.57 5.07 -21.04
N GLY A 13 -18.20 6.02 -21.73
CA GLY A 13 -19.48 6.62 -21.32
C GLY A 13 -19.34 7.92 -20.51
N PHE A 14 -18.14 8.26 -20.03
CA PHE A 14 -17.86 9.54 -19.35
C PHE A 14 -17.15 10.57 -20.24
N ILE A 15 -16.75 10.18 -21.45
CA ILE A 15 -16.04 11.04 -22.40
C ILE A 15 -17.06 11.87 -23.17
N ARG A 16 -17.05 13.20 -22.97
CA ARG A 16 -17.76 14.17 -23.83
C ARG A 16 -16.77 14.75 -24.86
N GLN A 17 -17.23 14.97 -26.09
CA GLN A 17 -16.39 15.57 -27.14
C GLN A 17 -15.84 16.93 -26.68
N GLY A 18 -14.51 17.09 -26.76
CA GLY A 18 -13.81 18.32 -26.40
C GLY A 18 -13.35 18.45 -24.94
N GLU A 19 -13.63 17.48 -24.07
CA GLU A 19 -13.14 17.53 -22.68
C GLU A 19 -11.75 16.89 -22.51
N ASN A 20 -10.79 17.66 -22.00
CA ASN A 20 -9.47 17.15 -21.58
C ASN A 20 -9.45 16.86 -20.07
N LYS A 21 -10.24 15.86 -19.65
CA LYS A 21 -10.35 15.44 -18.25
C LYS A 21 -9.76 14.05 -18.05
N VAL A 22 -9.19 13.84 -16.88
CA VAL A 22 -8.64 12.54 -16.42
C VAL A 22 -9.15 12.23 -15.03
N CYS A 23 -9.18 10.94 -14.67
CA CYS A 23 -9.50 10.52 -13.31
C CYS A 23 -8.21 10.46 -12.48
N ARG A 24 -8.18 11.14 -11.33
CA ARG A 24 -7.12 10.94 -10.33
C ARG A 24 -7.49 9.78 -9.42
N LEU A 25 -6.61 8.78 -9.35
CA LEU A 25 -6.78 7.65 -8.44
C LEU A 25 -6.54 8.10 -7.00
N LYS A 26 -7.52 7.85 -6.13
CA LYS A 26 -7.41 8.11 -4.67
C LYS A 26 -6.96 6.88 -3.88
N LYS A 27 -7.19 5.68 -4.42
CA LYS A 27 -6.81 4.39 -3.83
C LYS A 27 -6.13 3.51 -4.87
N SER A 28 -5.17 2.70 -4.44
CA SER A 28 -4.50 1.72 -5.29
C SER A 28 -5.51 0.70 -5.78
N ILE A 29 -5.54 0.48 -7.10
CA ILE A 29 -6.29 -0.62 -7.71
C ILE A 29 -5.34 -1.79 -7.97
N TYR A 30 -5.86 -3.01 -7.94
CA TYR A 30 -5.05 -4.20 -8.24
C TYR A 30 -4.42 -4.11 -9.64
N GLY A 31 -3.26 -4.72 -9.81
CA GLY A 31 -2.54 -4.76 -11.09
C GLY A 31 -1.68 -3.52 -11.40
N LEU A 32 -1.79 -2.43 -10.63
CA LEU A 32 -0.84 -1.33 -10.75
C LEU A 32 0.52 -1.71 -10.12
N LYS A 33 1.61 -1.28 -10.76
CA LYS A 33 2.99 -1.57 -10.33
C LYS A 33 3.27 -1.18 -8.88
N GLN A 34 2.69 -0.08 -8.42
CA GLN A 34 2.85 0.44 -7.07
C GLN A 34 1.91 -0.19 -6.02
N SER A 35 0.95 -1.02 -6.43
CA SER A 35 -0.06 -1.56 -5.51
C SER A 35 0.53 -2.51 -4.47
N SER A 36 1.51 -3.34 -4.85
CA SER A 36 2.24 -4.21 -3.91
C SER A 36 2.99 -3.38 -2.88
N ARG A 37 3.71 -2.33 -3.32
CA ARG A 37 4.46 -1.42 -2.44
C ARG A 37 3.55 -0.68 -1.47
N ASN A 38 2.41 -0.17 -1.94
CA ASN A 38 1.45 0.55 -1.10
C ASN A 38 0.82 -0.37 -0.04
N TRP A 39 0.56 -1.63 -0.40
CA TRP A 39 0.11 -2.65 0.55
C TRP A 39 1.18 -2.94 1.60
N PHE A 40 2.41 -3.19 1.17
CA PHE A 40 3.52 -3.45 2.08
C PHE A 40 3.76 -2.28 3.06
N PHE A 41 3.71 -1.04 2.56
CA PHE A 41 3.83 0.15 3.40
C PHE A 41 2.69 0.24 4.42
N LYS A 42 1.43 0.06 3.98
CA LYS A 42 0.28 0.11 4.89
C LYS A 42 0.37 -0.98 5.97
N LEU A 43 0.75 -2.20 5.58
CA LEU A 43 0.94 -3.31 6.50
C LEU A 43 2.07 -3.02 7.50
N THR A 44 3.20 -2.54 7.02
CA THR A 44 4.36 -2.16 7.85
C THR A 44 3.96 -1.16 8.93
N GLU A 45 3.24 -0.10 8.55
CA GLU A 45 2.79 0.92 9.50
C GLU A 45 1.77 0.37 10.50
N THR A 46 0.84 -0.49 10.05
CA THR A 46 -0.10 -1.17 10.96
C THR A 46 0.61 -2.10 11.94
N LEU A 47 1.58 -2.90 11.48
CA LEU A 47 2.35 -3.79 12.35
C LEU A 47 3.16 -3.01 13.38
N LYS A 48 3.79 -1.90 12.98
CA LYS A 48 4.49 -1.00 13.92
C LYS A 48 3.56 -0.41 14.97
N GLN A 49 2.35 0.01 14.58
CA GLN A 49 1.34 0.50 15.52
C GLN A 49 0.87 -0.57 16.51
N LEU A 50 0.90 -1.84 16.10
CA LEU A 50 0.62 -2.99 16.95
C LEU A 50 1.81 -3.42 17.83
N GLY A 51 2.94 -2.72 17.76
CA GLY A 51 4.13 -2.98 18.57
C GLY A 51 5.18 -3.88 17.90
N PHE A 52 4.96 -4.33 16.67
CA PHE A 52 5.96 -5.12 15.95
C PHE A 52 7.14 -4.25 15.52
N SER A 53 8.34 -4.80 15.61
CA SER A 53 9.57 -4.21 15.10
C SER A 53 10.00 -4.92 13.82
N GLN A 54 10.25 -4.14 12.76
CA GLN A 54 10.78 -4.67 11.51
C GLN A 54 12.27 -4.99 11.66
N SER A 55 12.69 -6.15 11.16
CA SER A 55 14.09 -6.55 11.17
C SER A 55 14.91 -5.70 10.19
N LYS A 56 16.13 -5.32 10.61
CA LYS A 56 17.10 -4.61 9.75
C LYS A 56 17.91 -5.57 8.87
N ALA A 57 17.96 -6.85 9.25
CA ALA A 57 18.63 -7.88 8.47
C ALA A 57 17.74 -8.42 7.35
N ASP A 58 16.42 -8.38 7.55
CA ASP A 58 15.42 -8.79 6.56
C ASP A 58 14.18 -7.91 6.70
N TYR A 59 13.92 -7.05 5.70
CA TYR A 59 12.79 -6.13 5.73
C TYR A 59 11.43 -6.83 5.59
N SER A 60 11.37 -8.10 5.18
CA SER A 60 10.12 -8.88 5.16
C SER A 60 9.72 -9.39 6.55
N LEU A 61 10.66 -9.41 7.50
CA LEU A 61 10.47 -9.99 8.84
C LEU A 61 10.07 -8.93 9.87
N PHE A 62 9.03 -9.24 10.63
CA PHE A 62 8.52 -8.46 11.76
C PHE A 62 8.51 -9.32 13.01
N ALA A 63 8.98 -8.76 14.13
CA ALA A 63 9.03 -9.44 15.42
C ALA A 63 8.28 -8.64 16.49
N HIS A 64 7.47 -9.33 17.29
CA HIS A 64 6.84 -8.81 18.49
C HIS A 64 7.24 -9.70 19.66
N ILE A 65 8.07 -9.17 20.55
CA ILE A 65 8.65 -9.91 21.67
C ILE A 65 8.10 -9.30 22.96
N THR A 66 7.40 -10.11 23.75
CA THR A 66 6.88 -9.74 25.06
C THR A 66 7.39 -10.70 26.13
N SER A 67 7.09 -10.41 27.40
CA SER A 67 7.39 -11.33 28.50
C SER A 67 6.60 -12.64 28.44
N GLN A 68 5.47 -12.68 27.72
CA GLN A 68 4.65 -13.89 27.57
C GLN A 68 5.07 -14.77 26.38
N GLY A 69 5.83 -14.23 25.42
CA GLY A 69 6.24 -14.98 24.24
C GLY A 69 6.76 -14.11 23.12
N SER A 70 7.01 -14.74 21.97
CA SER A 70 7.49 -14.06 20.77
C SER A 70 6.65 -14.46 19.56
N THR A 71 6.29 -13.49 18.74
CA THR A 71 5.57 -13.68 17.47
C THR A 71 6.40 -13.11 16.34
N PHE A 72 6.53 -13.89 15.26
CA PHE A 72 7.27 -13.52 14.07
C PHE A 72 6.35 -13.59 12.86
N ILE A 73 6.40 -12.59 12.00
CA ILE A 73 5.61 -12.49 10.76
C ILE A 73 6.58 -12.24 9.60
N ILE A 74 6.43 -13.00 8.52
CA ILE A 74 7.17 -12.84 7.26
C ILE A 74 6.15 -12.48 6.17
N VAL A 75 6.44 -11.44 5.39
CA VAL A 75 5.55 -10.86 4.36
C VAL A 75 6.15 -10.97 2.98
#